data_AF-A0A026W3Y5-F1
#
_entry.id   AF-A0A026W3Y5-F1
#
_cell.length_a   1.000
_cell.length_b   1.000
_cell.length_c   1.000
_cell.angle_alpha   90.00
_cell.angle_beta   90.00
_cell.angle_gamma   90.00
#
_symmetry.space_group_name_H-M   'P 1'
#
loop_
_entity.id
_entity.type
_entity.pdbx_description
1 polymer ?
#
loop_
_entity_poly.entity_id
_entity_poly.type
_entity_poly.pdbx_seq_one_letter_code
_entity_poly.pdbx_strand_id
1 'polypeptide(L)'
;MNDPGSHVFGSVSDGVFHGKIVSPRSGAWYVERAHYYFPPHEINETLHSVIYHEDDVDDPYTDVRQVCDSFDSFIFMNLWMKA
;
A
#
# COMPACT_ATOMS: atom_id res chain seq x y z
N MET A 1 19.91 -12.12 12.05
CA MET A 1 18.48 -11.71 11.99
C MET A 1 18.42 -10.20 12.13
N ASN A 2 18.66 -9.51 11.03
CA ASN A 2 18.16 -8.16 10.77
C ASN A 2 18.32 -7.98 9.27
N ASP A 3 17.38 -7.27 8.64
CA ASP A 3 17.51 -6.86 7.26
C ASP A 3 17.90 -5.37 7.29
N PRO A 4 19.21 -5.05 7.25
CA PRO A 4 19.67 -3.69 7.51
C PRO A 4 19.14 -2.76 6.42
N GLY A 5 18.49 -1.68 6.84
CA GLY A 5 17.82 -0.76 5.92
C GLY A 5 16.35 -1.06 5.70
N SER A 6 15.80 -2.14 6.26
CA SER A 6 14.36 -2.36 6.25
C SER A 6 13.65 -1.43 7.22
N HIS A 7 12.51 -0.90 6.77
CA HIS A 7 11.74 0.08 7.52
C HIS A 7 10.25 -0.03 7.20
N VAL A 8 9.42 0.43 8.13
CA VAL A 8 7.95 0.34 8.03
C VAL A 8 7.37 1.74 8.18
N PHE A 9 6.47 2.10 7.27
CA PHE A 9 5.67 3.32 7.32
C PHE A 9 4.20 2.94 7.43
N GLY A 10 3.43 3.58 8.29
CA GLY A 10 1.99 3.33 8.38
C GLY A 10 1.41 3.67 9.73
N SER A 11 0.19 3.22 9.94
CA SER A 11 -0.55 3.39 11.19
C SER A 11 -1.29 2.13 11.58
N VAL A 12 -1.55 2.00 12.86
CA VAL A 12 -2.46 0.98 13.40
C VAL A 12 -3.75 1.69 13.76
N SER A 13 -4.87 1.17 13.29
CA SER A 13 -6.19 1.68 13.60
C SER A 13 -7.10 0.48 13.85
N ASP A 14 -7.86 0.52 14.94
CA ASP A 14 -8.74 -0.58 15.38
C ASP A 14 -8.00 -1.93 15.51
N GLY A 15 -6.73 -1.89 15.91
CA GLY A 15 -5.87 -3.07 16.03
C GLY A 15 -5.33 -3.63 14.70
N VAL A 16 -5.68 -3.03 13.56
CA VAL A 16 -5.23 -3.45 12.23
C VAL A 16 -4.19 -2.48 11.69
N PHE A 17 -3.00 -3.01 11.33
CA PHE A 17 -1.96 -2.23 10.65
C PHE A 17 -2.34 -2.00 9.18
N HIS A 18 -2.07 -0.80 8.69
CA HIS A 18 -2.05 -0.49 7.27
C HIS A 18 -0.86 0.43 6.96
N GLY A 19 -0.21 0.20 5.84
CA GLY A 19 1.02 0.91 5.49
C GLY A 19 1.89 0.15 4.50
N LYS A 20 3.16 0.55 4.44
CA LYS A 20 4.18 0.03 3.54
C LYS A 20 5.35 -0.52 4.35
N ILE A 21 5.76 -1.74 4.03
CA ILE A 21 6.96 -2.38 4.56
C ILE A 21 7.98 -2.37 3.43
N VAL A 22 9.18 -1.88 3.68
CA VAL A 22 10.24 -1.79 2.68
C VAL A 22 11.42 -2.64 3.13
N SER A 23 11.88 -3.52 2.25
CA SER A 23 13.14 -4.23 2.36
C SER A 23 14.05 -3.86 1.18
N PRO A 24 15.33 -3.54 1.43
CA PRO A 24 16.28 -3.33 0.35
C PRO A 24 16.52 -4.57 -0.52
N ARG A 25 16.24 -5.79 -0.01
CA ARG A 25 16.52 -7.05 -0.69
C ARG A 25 15.30 -7.71 -1.30
N SER A 26 14.13 -7.51 -0.69
CA SER A 26 12.88 -8.18 -1.09
C SER A 26 11.78 -7.21 -1.47
N GLY A 27 12.14 -5.97 -1.83
CA GLY A 27 11.21 -4.98 -2.32
C GLY A 27 10.23 -4.44 -1.26
N ALA A 28 9.14 -3.86 -1.74
CA ALA A 28 8.10 -3.26 -0.93
C ALA A 28 6.80 -4.06 -0.90
N TRP A 29 6.23 -4.14 0.29
CA TRP A 29 4.96 -4.79 0.58
C TRP A 29 3.96 -3.76 1.07
N TYR A 30 2.77 -3.79 0.51
CA TYR A 30 1.69 -2.90 0.90
C TYR A 30 0.66 -3.69 1.71
N VAL A 31 0.19 -3.09 2.80
CA VAL A 31 -0.85 -3.63 3.66
C VAL A 31 -1.99 -2.62 3.69
N GLU A 32 -3.10 -2.98 3.07
CA GLU A 32 -4.28 -2.13 2.96
C GLU A 32 -5.45 -2.75 3.70
N ARG A 33 -6.42 -1.91 4.10
CA ARG A 33 -7.61 -2.42 4.78
C ARG A 33 -8.51 -3.14 3.79
N ALA A 34 -8.97 -4.33 4.15
CA ALA A 34 -9.82 -5.15 3.29
C ALA A 34 -11.10 -4.43 2.82
N HIS A 35 -11.58 -3.45 3.60
CA HIS A 35 -12.80 -2.71 3.28
C HIS A 35 -12.73 -1.81 2.05
N TYR A 36 -11.54 -1.59 1.48
CA TYR A 36 -11.40 -0.92 0.19
C TYR A 36 -11.78 -1.80 -0.99
N TYR A 37 -11.74 -3.14 -0.82
CA TYR A 37 -11.86 -4.09 -1.93
C TYR A 37 -13.08 -4.99 -1.82
N PHE A 38 -13.52 -5.28 -0.60
CA PHE A 38 -14.67 -6.14 -0.35
C PHE A 38 -15.85 -5.28 0.12
N PRO A 39 -17.07 -5.56 -0.34
CA PRO A 39 -18.23 -4.84 0.12
C PRO A 39 -18.48 -5.09 1.62
N PRO A 40 -19.10 -4.16 2.36
CA PRO A 40 -19.22 -4.24 3.82
C PRO A 40 -19.87 -5.51 4.38
N HIS A 41 -20.67 -6.20 3.56
CA HIS A 41 -21.34 -7.45 3.95
C HIS A 41 -20.46 -8.71 3.78
N GLU A 42 -19.32 -8.60 3.10
CA GLU A 42 -18.34 -9.68 2.94
C GLU A 42 -17.16 -9.54 3.91
N ILE A 43 -16.95 -8.33 4.44
CA ILE A 43 -15.96 -8.06 5.48
C ILE A 43 -16.51 -8.54 6.82
N ASN A 44 -16.47 -9.85 7.01
CA ASN A 44 -16.61 -10.40 8.35
C ASN A 44 -15.39 -9.98 9.19
N GLU A 45 -15.48 -10.09 10.52
CA GLU A 45 -14.38 -9.87 11.48
C GLU A 45 -13.14 -10.79 11.25
N THR A 46 -13.05 -11.46 10.11
CA THR A 46 -11.94 -12.34 9.72
C THR A 46 -11.10 -11.76 8.58
N LEU A 47 -11.64 -10.82 7.79
CA LEU A 47 -10.94 -10.21 6.66
C LEU A 47 -10.52 -8.79 7.01
N HIS A 48 -9.29 -8.63 7.49
CA HIS A 48 -8.79 -7.35 7.99
C HIS A 48 -7.90 -6.60 6.99
N SER A 49 -7.13 -7.33 6.20
CA SER A 49 -6.09 -6.74 5.36
C SER A 49 -5.96 -7.45 4.01
N VAL A 50 -5.60 -6.67 2.99
CA VAL A 50 -5.06 -7.15 1.72
C VAL A 50 -3.57 -6.83 1.71
N ILE A 51 -2.76 -7.82 1.35
CA ILE A 51 -1.30 -7.69 1.32
C ILE A 51 -0.83 -8.06 -0.08
N TYR A 52 -0.04 -7.20 -0.70
CA TYR A 52 0.52 -7.44 -2.04
C TYR A 52 1.95 -6.91 -2.15
N HIS A 53 2.71 -7.50 -3.07
CA HIS A 53 4.06 -7.05 -3.41
C HIS A 53 4.02 -5.97 -4.49
N GLU A 54 5.01 -5.09 -4.53
CA GLU A 54 5.12 -4.08 -5.58
C GLU A 54 5.20 -4.66 -6.99
N ASP A 55 5.77 -5.86 -7.14
CA ASP A 55 5.84 -6.55 -8.44
C ASP A 55 4.50 -7.17 -8.88
N ASP A 56 3.52 -7.29 -7.98
CA ASP A 56 2.21 -7.86 -8.29
C ASP A 56 1.22 -6.81 -8.85
N VAL A 57 1.63 -5.53 -8.87
CA VAL A 57 0.78 -4.42 -9.27
C VAL A 57 1.49 -3.57 -10.32
N ASP A 58 0.90 -3.50 -11.51
CA ASP A 58 1.32 -2.54 -12.52
C ASP A 58 0.83 -1.13 -12.13
N ASP A 59 1.76 -0.19 -11.94
CA ASP A 59 1.41 1.21 -11.75
C ASP A 59 1.20 1.89 -13.12
N PRO A 60 -0.07 2.21 -13.49
CA PRO A 60 -0.39 2.77 -14.80
C PRO A 60 0.14 4.21 -14.98
N TYR A 61 0.70 4.82 -13.94
CA TYR A 61 1.27 6.17 -13.98
C TYR A 61 2.78 6.20 -13.77
N THR A 62 3.47 5.06 -13.84
CA THR A 62 4.93 4.95 -13.70
C THR A 62 5.67 5.95 -14.61
N ASP A 63 5.25 6.04 -15.87
CA ASP A 63 5.86 6.92 -16.87
C ASP A 63 5.61 8.41 -16.60
N VAL A 64 4.54 8.73 -15.86
CA VAL A 64 4.20 10.11 -15.48
C VAL A 64 5.03 10.55 -14.27
N ARG A 65 5.34 9.62 -13.35
CA ARG A 65 6.13 9.89 -12.13
C ARG A 65 7.59 10.24 -12.44
N GLN A 66 8.20 9.60 -13.43
CA GLN A 66 9.60 9.85 -13.80
C GLN A 66 9.87 11.29 -14.28
N VAL A 67 8.82 12.05 -14.62
CA VAL A 67 8.96 13.40 -15.16
C VAL A 67 9.10 14.47 -14.05
N CYS A 68 8.75 14.18 -12.79
CA CYS A 68 8.85 15.15 -11.70
C CYS A 68 9.23 14.50 -10.35
N ASP A 69 10.54 14.47 -10.06
CA ASP A 69 11.10 14.26 -8.72
C ASP A 69 10.80 15.46 -7.78
N SER A 70 9.53 15.75 -7.53
CA SER A 70 9.11 16.74 -6.54
C SER A 70 7.68 16.46 -6.06
N PHE A 71 7.60 15.86 -4.87
CA PHE A 71 6.41 15.70 -4.01
C PHE A 71 5.31 14.72 -4.50
N ASP A 72 5.49 13.45 -4.14
CA ASP A 72 4.54 12.32 -4.24
C ASP A 72 3.34 12.44 -3.27
N SER A 73 2.60 13.55 -3.32
CA SER A 73 1.32 13.71 -2.58
C SER A 73 0.11 13.78 -3.51
N PHE A 74 0.30 14.00 -4.81
CA PHE A 74 -0.80 14.21 -5.76
C PHE A 74 -1.38 12.92 -6.36
N ILE A 75 -0.61 11.83 -6.43
CA ILE A 75 -1.04 10.63 -7.15
C ILE A 75 -1.98 9.76 -6.32
N PHE A 76 -1.77 9.70 -5.00
CA PHE A 76 -2.72 9.06 -4.08
C PHE A 76 -4.11 9.70 -4.13
N MET A 77 -4.20 11.02 -4.37
CA MET A 77 -5.48 11.72 -4.45
C MET A 77 -6.28 11.37 -5.73
N ASN A 78 -5.60 11.10 -6.84
CA ASN A 78 -6.25 10.74 -8.10
C ASN A 78 -6.74 9.29 -8.13
N LEU A 79 -6.06 8.36 -7.43
CA LEU A 79 -6.54 6.99 -7.28
C LEU A 79 -7.86 6.94 -6.49
N TRP A 80 -8.04 7.87 -5.53
CA TRP A 80 -9.25 7.98 -4.69
C TRP A 80 -10.49 8.50 -5.44
N MET A 81 -10.33 9.18 -6.59
CA MET A 81 -11.44 9.77 -7.35
C MET A 81 -12.05 8.84 -8.40
N LYS A 82 -11.49 7.65 -8.62
CA LYS A 82 -11.92 6.75 -9.69
C LYS A 82 -12.58 5.44 -9.22
N ALA A 83 -12.94 5.37 -7.94
CA ALA A 83 -13.74 4.31 -7.34
C ALA A 83 -15.17 4.80 -7.06
#